data_AF-A0A8S2X3P6-F1
#
_entry.id   AF-A0A8S2X3P6-F1
#
_cell.length_a   1.000
_cell.length_b   1.000
_cell.length_c   1.000
_cell.angle_alpha   90.00
_cell.angle_beta   90.00
_cell.angle_gamma   90.00
#
_symmetry.space_group_name_H-M   'P 1'
#
loop_
_entity.id
_entity.type
_entity.pdbx_description
1 polymer ?
#
loop_
_entity_poly.entity_id
_entity_poly.type
_entity_poly.pdbx_seq_one_letter_code
_entity_poly.pdbx_strand_id
1 'polypeptide(L)'
;MLRYAKLYLCLIFLSCKAYAIPLKDSGDTINLFGLEGLSENNATGATFIEGDIAVPLKNGRTAYIRSPKWPNGVVPIDFDSSYSTAQKNIIIGAMTEIMTNTNNCIRFVWRTTNTPVWLRIHPGQGCWSYMGKTKSSGAQDLSLQIPGCVYHSVALHELIHALGFVHEQTRPDRNQYVRIQTQNIVSGS
;
A
#
# COMPACT_ATOMS: atom_id res chain seq x y z
N MET A 1 -16.88 -0.58 21.90
CA MET A 1 -17.01 0.07 20.59
C MET A 1 -16.25 1.41 20.45
N LEU A 2 -15.65 1.99 21.50
CA LEU A 2 -14.98 3.30 21.46
C LEU A 2 -13.49 3.30 21.03
N ARG A 3 -12.86 2.14 20.79
CA ARG A 3 -11.43 2.06 20.41
C ARG A 3 -11.16 2.05 18.89
N TYR A 4 -12.20 1.83 18.08
CA TYR A 4 -12.10 1.89 16.62
C TYR A 4 -12.10 3.33 16.08
N ALA A 5 -12.69 4.28 16.82
CA ALA A 5 -12.81 5.67 16.39
C ALA A 5 -11.48 6.44 16.36
N LYS A 6 -10.52 6.14 17.27
CA LYS A 6 -9.27 6.93 17.36
C LYS A 6 -8.29 6.73 16.20
N LEU A 7 -8.32 5.58 15.53
CA LEU A 7 -7.48 5.35 14.35
C LEU A 7 -8.18 5.77 13.04
N TYR A 8 -9.51 5.62 12.98
CA TYR A 8 -10.32 6.13 11.86
C TYR A 8 -10.30 7.66 11.80
N LEU A 9 -10.45 8.36 12.92
CA LEU A 9 -10.48 9.84 12.94
C LEU A 9 -9.14 10.49 12.56
N CYS A 10 -8.03 9.77 12.66
CA CYS A 10 -6.69 10.26 12.32
C CYS A 10 -6.35 10.08 10.83
N LEU A 11 -7.09 9.24 10.09
CA LEU A 11 -6.80 8.86 8.70
C LEU A 11 -7.97 9.12 7.72
N ILE A 12 -9.18 9.43 8.22
CA ILE A 12 -10.31 9.88 7.38
C ILE A 12 -9.94 11.13 6.55
N PHE A 13 -9.00 11.95 7.01
CA PHE A 13 -8.51 13.09 6.21
C PHE A 13 -7.48 12.74 5.13
N LEU A 14 -6.86 11.55 5.15
CA LEU A 14 -5.99 11.08 4.06
C LEU A 14 -6.78 10.42 2.93
N SER A 15 -7.81 9.62 3.23
CA SER A 15 -8.66 9.02 2.19
C SER A 15 -9.61 10.03 1.53
N CYS A 16 -9.99 11.10 2.24
CA CYS A 16 -10.87 12.15 1.70
C CYS A 16 -10.12 13.28 0.98
N LYS A 17 -8.77 13.30 1.04
CA LYS A 17 -7.90 14.13 0.17
C LYS A 17 -7.33 13.35 -1.01
N ALA A 18 -7.88 12.19 -1.34
CA ALA A 18 -8.00 11.85 -2.75
C ALA A 18 -8.95 12.89 -3.34
N TYR A 19 -8.41 14.03 -3.78
CA TYR A 19 -9.13 14.88 -4.71
C TYR A 19 -9.66 13.94 -5.77
N ALA A 20 -10.98 13.84 -5.90
CA ALA A 20 -11.56 13.53 -7.19
C ALA A 20 -11.11 14.69 -8.09
N ILE A 21 -9.89 14.60 -8.60
CA ILE A 21 -9.40 15.48 -9.65
C ILE A 21 -10.33 15.12 -10.81
N PRO A 22 -11.21 16.03 -11.25
CA PRO A 22 -11.95 15.78 -12.47
C PRO A 22 -10.90 15.52 -13.55
N LEU A 23 -10.99 14.37 -14.23
CA LEU A 23 -10.17 14.06 -15.40
C LEU A 23 -10.38 15.20 -16.40
N LYS A 24 -9.49 16.19 -16.36
CA LYS A 24 -9.37 17.13 -17.46
C LYS A 24 -8.63 16.36 -18.53
N ASP A 25 -9.30 16.25 -19.66
CA ASP A 25 -8.96 15.54 -20.89
C ASP A 25 -7.59 15.98 -21.44
N SER A 26 -6.51 15.57 -20.76
CA SER A 26 -5.16 15.53 -21.30
C SER A 26 -4.87 14.06 -21.52
N GLY A 27 -4.77 13.65 -22.78
CA GLY A 27 -4.58 12.27 -23.23
C GLY A 27 -3.29 11.57 -22.78
N ASP A 28 -2.81 11.83 -21.58
CA ASP A 28 -1.84 11.03 -20.85
C ASP A 28 -2.62 10.05 -19.96
N THR A 29 -2.67 8.78 -20.34
CA THR A 29 -3.24 7.72 -19.53
C THR A 29 -2.35 7.45 -18.32
N ILE A 30 -2.52 8.26 -17.27
CA ILE A 30 -2.07 7.91 -15.93
C ILE A 30 -2.98 6.77 -15.45
N ASN A 31 -2.51 5.52 -15.63
CA ASN A 31 -3.12 4.33 -15.05
C ASN A 31 -3.01 4.43 -13.52
N LEU A 32 -3.96 5.14 -12.92
CA LEU A 32 -4.10 5.29 -11.47
C LEU A 32 -4.47 3.96 -10.78
N PHE A 33 -4.83 2.97 -11.58
CA PHE A 33 -4.94 1.56 -11.21
C PHE A 33 -3.77 0.85 -11.87
N GLY A 34 -2.75 0.42 -11.11
CA GLY A 34 -1.59 -0.33 -11.61
C GLY A 34 -1.93 -1.74 -12.13
N LEU A 35 -3.04 -1.90 -12.85
CA LEU A 35 -3.58 -3.17 -13.31
C LEU A 35 -2.90 -3.72 -14.57
N GLU A 36 -1.97 -2.98 -15.17
CA GLU A 36 -1.11 -3.54 -16.20
C GLU A 36 0.14 -4.18 -15.55
N GLY A 37 0.05 -5.47 -15.23
CA GLY A 37 1.27 -6.29 -15.10
C GLY A 37 1.37 -7.29 -13.95
N LEU A 38 0.38 -7.42 -13.07
CA LEU A 38 0.40 -8.47 -12.02
C LEU A 38 -0.35 -9.74 -12.46
N SER A 39 -0.02 -10.27 -13.64
CA SER A 39 -0.33 -11.67 -13.94
C SER A 39 0.59 -12.55 -13.09
N GLU A 40 0.02 -13.25 -12.10
CA GLU A 40 0.61 -14.36 -11.32
C GLU A 40 2.14 -14.52 -11.44
N ASN A 41 2.91 -13.59 -10.87
CA ASN A 41 4.35 -13.74 -10.83
C ASN A 41 4.70 -14.67 -9.66
N ASN A 42 5.00 -15.91 -10.00
CA ASN A 42 5.59 -16.98 -9.19
C ASN A 42 6.94 -16.59 -8.50
N ALA A 43 7.33 -15.31 -8.54
CA ALA A 43 8.61 -14.77 -8.04
C ALA A 43 8.58 -14.40 -6.55
N THR A 44 7.40 -14.17 -5.96
CA THR A 44 7.27 -13.79 -4.53
C THR A 44 6.68 -14.90 -3.66
N GLY A 45 6.15 -15.98 -4.26
CA GLY A 45 5.36 -16.99 -3.54
C GLY A 45 4.09 -16.42 -2.89
N ALA A 46 3.68 -15.20 -3.26
CA ALA A 46 2.52 -14.51 -2.75
C ALA A 46 1.42 -14.45 -3.82
N THR A 47 0.18 -14.55 -3.38
CA THR A 47 -1.00 -14.23 -4.20
C THR A 47 -1.37 -12.79 -3.92
N PHE A 48 -1.89 -12.10 -4.94
CA PHE A 48 -2.40 -10.73 -4.79
C PHE A 48 -3.92 -10.77 -4.65
N ILE A 49 -4.44 -10.00 -3.70
CA ILE A 49 -5.87 -9.69 -3.63
C ILE A 49 -6.07 -8.24 -4.05
N GLU A 50 -7.19 -7.96 -4.71
CA GLU A 50 -7.55 -6.60 -5.16
C GLU A 50 -6.49 -5.93 -6.08
N GLY A 51 -5.60 -6.73 -6.69
CA GLY A 51 -4.57 -6.27 -7.62
C GLY A 51 -3.18 -6.13 -7.00
N ASP A 52 -3.06 -5.49 -5.84
CA ASP A 52 -1.79 -4.98 -5.29
C ASP A 52 -1.56 -5.31 -3.80
N ILE A 53 -2.47 -6.06 -3.16
CA ILE A 53 -2.30 -6.48 -1.76
C ILE A 53 -1.72 -7.89 -1.73
N ALA A 54 -0.45 -8.01 -1.38
CA ALA A 54 0.21 -9.29 -1.22
C ALA A 54 -0.33 -10.04 0.01
N VAL A 55 -0.71 -11.30 -0.18
CA VAL A 55 -1.09 -12.22 0.90
C VAL A 55 -0.24 -13.50 0.85
N PRO A 56 0.33 -13.91 1.99
CA PRO A 56 1.10 -15.14 2.03
C PRO A 56 0.16 -16.34 1.85
N LEU A 57 0.54 -17.26 0.95
CA LEU A 57 -0.16 -18.52 0.76
C LEU A 57 0.05 -19.42 1.99
N LYS A 58 -1.06 -19.91 2.57
CA LYS A 58 -1.01 -20.96 3.59
C LYS A 58 -1.73 -22.19 3.05
N ASN A 59 -0.99 -23.27 2.78
CA ASN A 59 -1.51 -24.53 2.23
C ASN A 59 -2.35 -24.35 0.95
N GLY A 60 -1.89 -23.49 0.02
CA GLY A 60 -2.58 -23.25 -1.26
C GLY A 60 -3.90 -22.49 -1.15
N ARG A 61 -4.19 -21.85 0.00
CA ARG A 61 -5.37 -20.98 0.17
C ARG A 61 -4.95 -19.56 0.54
N THR A 62 -5.67 -18.60 -0.04
CA THR A 62 -5.63 -17.19 0.32
C THR A 62 -6.10 -17.04 1.76
N ALA A 63 -5.20 -16.72 2.68
CA ALA A 63 -5.58 -16.39 4.04
C ALA A 63 -5.90 -14.89 4.10
N TYR A 64 -7.16 -14.54 4.36
CA TYR A 64 -7.50 -13.16 4.77
C TYR A 64 -6.94 -12.94 6.19
N ILE A 65 -5.65 -12.65 6.27
CA ILE A 65 -4.98 -12.45 7.53
C ILE A 65 -5.29 -11.03 7.97
N ARG A 66 -5.99 -10.87 9.09
CA ARG A 66 -5.87 -9.63 9.87
C ARG A 66 -4.41 -9.52 10.31
N SER A 67 -3.62 -8.78 9.53
CA SER A 67 -2.24 -8.53 9.86
C SER A 67 -2.16 -7.64 11.10
N PRO A 68 -1.21 -7.89 12.01
CA PRO A 68 -0.99 -6.99 13.13
C PRO A 68 -0.62 -5.59 12.64
N LYS A 69 -0.95 -4.59 13.46
CA LYS A 69 -0.51 -3.22 13.24
C LYS A 69 0.96 -3.07 13.63
N TRP A 70 1.61 -2.05 13.08
CA TRP A 70 2.94 -1.64 13.53
C TRP A 70 2.89 -1.17 14.99
N PRO A 71 3.72 -1.73 15.89
CA PRO A 71 3.72 -1.34 17.30
C PRO A 71 3.98 0.17 17.46
N ASN A 72 3.14 0.83 18.26
CA ASN A 72 3.23 2.27 18.54
C ASN A 72 3.23 3.17 17.28
N GLY A 73 2.71 2.67 16.16
CA GLY A 73 2.72 3.42 14.89
C GLY A 73 4.11 3.62 14.29
N VAL A 74 5.13 2.88 14.75
CA VAL A 74 6.51 3.00 14.27
C VAL A 74 6.76 1.96 13.18
N VAL A 75 7.13 2.44 12.00
CA VAL A 75 7.44 1.62 10.82
C VAL A 75 8.93 1.77 10.52
N PRO A 76 9.78 0.82 10.94
CA PRO A 76 11.16 0.79 10.51
C PRO A 76 11.25 0.51 8.99
N ILE A 77 12.12 1.23 8.29
CA ILE A 77 12.29 1.14 6.84
C ILE A 77 13.76 0.92 6.45
N ASP A 78 13.97 0.40 5.25
CA ASP A 78 15.16 0.63 4.44
C ASP A 78 14.80 0.79 2.96
N PHE A 79 15.75 1.33 2.19
CA PHE A 79 15.65 1.42 0.74
C PHE A 79 16.66 0.49 0.09
N ASP A 80 16.26 -0.15 -1.00
CA ASP A 80 17.21 -0.75 -1.91
C ASP A 80 18.18 0.31 -2.47
N SER A 81 19.43 -0.12 -2.66
CA SER A 81 20.49 0.67 -3.28
C SER A 81 20.18 1.10 -4.72
N SER A 82 19.29 0.38 -5.40
CA SER A 82 18.89 0.63 -6.80
C SER A 82 18.13 1.95 -7.00
N TYR A 83 17.50 2.50 -5.97
CA TYR A 83 16.83 3.80 -6.07
C TYR A 83 17.84 4.95 -6.08
N SER A 84 17.69 5.84 -7.06
CA SER A 84 18.36 7.14 -7.07
C SER A 84 17.91 8.01 -5.89
N THR A 85 18.70 9.03 -5.55
CA THR A 85 18.33 10.03 -4.53
C THR A 85 17.00 10.72 -4.84
N ALA A 86 16.75 11.04 -6.12
CA ALA A 86 15.50 11.67 -6.54
C ALA A 86 14.29 10.75 -6.28
N GLN A 87 14.40 9.46 -6.60
CA GLN A 87 13.36 8.47 -6.35
C GLN A 87 13.12 8.27 -4.84
N LYS A 88 14.18 8.20 -4.04
CA LYS A 88 14.06 8.14 -2.57
C LYS A 88 13.33 9.36 -2.02
N ASN A 89 13.61 10.56 -2.54
CA ASN A 89 12.94 11.78 -2.10
C ASN A 89 11.44 11.79 -2.41
N ILE A 90 11.00 11.21 -3.53
CA ILE A 90 9.56 11.05 -3.86
C ILE A 90 8.89 10.16 -2.80
N ILE A 91 9.50 9.02 -2.48
CA ILE A 91 8.94 8.06 -1.52
C ILE A 91 8.95 8.65 -0.09
N ILE A 92 10.03 9.36 0.28
CA ILE A 92 10.12 10.10 1.55
C ILE A 92 9.07 11.21 1.61
N GLY A 93 8.73 11.85 0.50
CA GLY A 93 7.62 12.81 0.39
C GLY A 93 6.29 12.18 0.83
N ALA A 94 5.96 11.00 0.30
CA ALA A 94 4.76 10.26 0.69
C ALA A 94 4.75 9.86 2.18
N MET A 95 5.89 9.40 2.71
CA MET A 95 6.05 9.13 4.14
C MET A 95 5.81 10.38 5.00
N THR A 96 6.36 11.50 4.58
CA THR A 96 6.24 12.80 5.27
C THR A 96 4.79 13.26 5.29
N GLU A 97 4.06 13.06 4.20
CA GLU A 97 2.62 13.36 4.13
C GLU A 97 1.83 12.54 5.14
N ILE A 98 2.04 11.22 5.21
CA ILE A 98 1.39 10.35 6.22
C ILE A 98 1.73 10.83 7.64
N MET A 99 3.01 11.08 7.92
CA MET A 99 3.45 11.54 9.23
C MET A 99 2.78 12.86 9.61
N THR A 100 2.72 13.81 8.67
CA THR A 100 2.11 15.13 8.90
C THR A 100 0.60 15.02 9.14
N ASN A 101 -0.10 14.32 8.24
CA ASN A 101 -1.56 14.18 8.30
C ASN A 101 -2.03 13.35 9.50
N THR A 102 -1.15 12.49 10.05
CA THR A 102 -1.41 11.75 11.30
C THR A 102 -0.87 12.45 12.54
N ASN A 103 -0.35 13.66 12.42
CA ASN A 103 0.31 14.40 13.51
C ASN A 103 1.38 13.56 14.24
N ASN A 104 2.24 12.89 13.47
CA ASN A 104 3.28 11.96 13.91
C ASN A 104 2.79 10.77 14.74
N CYS A 105 1.49 10.41 14.69
CA CYS A 105 1.01 9.15 15.26
C CYS A 105 1.58 7.94 14.52
N ILE A 106 1.77 8.07 13.21
CA ILE A 106 2.58 7.16 12.40
C ILE A 106 3.95 7.79 12.18
N ARG A 107 5.01 7.00 12.29
CA ARG A 107 6.40 7.44 12.10
C ARG A 107 7.18 6.41 11.31
N PHE A 108 7.76 6.84 10.19
CA PHE A 108 8.75 6.06 9.46
C PHE A 108 10.13 6.36 10.05
N VAL A 109 10.88 5.31 10.37
CA VAL A 109 12.22 5.43 10.98
C VAL A 109 13.19 4.52 10.25
N TRP A 110 14.45 4.90 10.16
CA TRP A 110 15.47 3.98 9.62
C TRP A 110 15.62 2.79 10.54
N ARG A 111 15.65 1.58 9.96
CA ARG A 111 15.92 0.37 10.74
C ARG A 111 17.33 0.39 11.33
N THR A 112 17.51 -0.42 12.36
CA THR A 112 18.84 -0.75 12.92
C THR A 112 19.15 -2.22 12.63
N THR A 113 20.36 -2.66 12.98
CA THR A 113 20.76 -4.08 12.90
C THR A 113 19.88 -5.00 13.76
N ASN A 114 19.32 -4.49 14.86
CA ASN A 114 18.50 -5.25 15.80
C ASN A 114 16.99 -5.14 15.52
N THR A 115 16.59 -4.49 14.43
CA THR A 115 15.18 -4.35 14.07
C THR A 115 14.64 -5.70 13.58
N PRO A 116 13.68 -6.34 14.30
CA PRO A 116 13.28 -7.71 13.99
C PRO A 116 12.40 -7.82 12.73
N VAL A 117 11.66 -6.76 12.40
CA VAL A 117 10.80 -6.64 11.21
C VAL A 117 10.85 -5.20 10.73
N TRP A 118 11.05 -5.00 9.43
CA TRP A 118 11.06 -3.68 8.80
C TRP A 118 10.46 -3.76 7.39
N LEU A 119 10.07 -2.61 6.86
CA LEU A 119 9.60 -2.47 5.50
C LEU A 119 10.80 -2.23 4.58
N ARG A 120 11.08 -3.15 3.65
CA ARG A 120 12.10 -3.00 2.61
C ARG A 120 11.44 -2.48 1.35
N ILE A 121 11.78 -1.26 0.96
CA ILE A 121 11.26 -0.64 -0.26
C ILE A 121 12.24 -0.96 -1.37
N HIS A 122 11.79 -1.73 -2.37
CA HIS A 122 12.64 -2.22 -3.45
C HIS A 122 11.91 -2.21 -4.80
N PRO A 123 12.64 -2.14 -5.94
CA PRO A 123 12.02 -2.10 -7.26
C PRO A 123 11.69 -3.51 -7.77
N GLY A 124 10.73 -4.17 -7.12
CA GLY A 124 10.16 -5.42 -7.61
C GLY A 124 9.32 -5.24 -8.87
N GLN A 125 8.72 -6.32 -9.35
CA GLN A 125 7.73 -6.28 -10.43
C GLN A 125 6.40 -5.77 -9.87
N GLY A 126 5.82 -4.76 -10.53
CA GLY A 126 4.59 -4.08 -10.15
C GLY A 126 4.69 -3.21 -8.90
N CYS A 127 3.56 -2.61 -8.55
CA CYS A 127 3.36 -1.81 -7.35
C CYS A 127 2.49 -2.62 -6.40
N TRP A 128 3.00 -2.92 -5.20
CA TRP A 128 2.25 -3.69 -4.21
C TRP A 128 2.89 -3.63 -2.83
N SER A 129 2.09 -3.94 -1.82
CA SER A 129 2.53 -4.13 -0.43
C SER A 129 1.75 -5.25 0.24
N TYR A 130 2.31 -5.83 1.29
CA TYR A 130 1.50 -6.55 2.27
C TYR A 130 0.58 -5.58 3.01
N MET A 131 -0.60 -6.08 3.40
CA MET A 131 -1.47 -5.36 4.33
C MET A 131 -0.88 -5.44 5.75
N GLY A 132 -0.56 -4.29 6.36
CA GLY A 132 -0.11 -4.20 7.76
C GLY A 132 1.30 -4.75 7.98
N LYS A 133 1.65 -5.00 9.26
CA LYS A 133 2.90 -5.64 9.64
C LYS A 133 2.77 -7.16 9.51
N THR A 134 3.71 -7.81 8.84
CA THR A 134 3.79 -9.27 8.75
C THR A 134 4.22 -9.88 10.09
N LYS A 135 3.90 -11.18 10.28
CA LYS A 135 4.29 -11.93 11.49
C LYS A 135 5.69 -12.52 11.41
N SER A 136 6.24 -12.62 10.20
CA SER A 136 7.58 -13.14 9.96
C SER A 136 8.64 -12.14 10.40
N SER A 137 9.79 -12.63 10.85
CA SER A 137 10.98 -11.81 11.09
C SER A 137 11.71 -11.51 9.78
N GLY A 138 12.43 -10.39 9.73
CA GLY A 138 13.20 -9.95 8.57
C GLY A 138 12.53 -8.82 7.78
N ALA A 139 13.00 -8.65 6.55
CA ALA A 139 12.44 -7.68 5.61
C ALA A 139 11.03 -8.10 5.19
N GLN A 140 10.08 -7.16 5.27
CA GLN A 140 8.80 -7.20 4.61
C GLN A 140 8.88 -6.32 3.37
N ASP A 141 8.65 -6.90 2.21
CA ASP A 141 8.78 -6.18 0.95
C ASP A 141 7.58 -5.26 0.67
N LEU A 142 7.91 -4.09 0.14
CA LEU A 142 7.02 -3.18 -0.56
C LEU A 142 7.67 -2.90 -1.92
N SER A 143 6.96 -3.25 -3.00
CA SER A 143 7.46 -3.13 -4.36
C SER A 143 7.04 -1.79 -4.95
N LEU A 144 8.02 -1.00 -5.39
CA LEU A 144 7.79 0.14 -6.29
C LEU A 144 8.70 -0.01 -7.51
N GLN A 145 8.19 -0.69 -8.55
CA GLN A 145 8.88 -0.91 -9.82
C GLN A 145 9.47 0.38 -10.41
N ILE A 146 10.66 0.23 -11.02
CA ILE A 146 11.29 1.25 -11.86
C ILE A 146 11.38 0.71 -13.29
N PRO A 147 10.90 1.46 -14.30
CA PRO A 147 9.98 2.59 -14.19
C PRO A 147 8.56 2.11 -13.80
N GLY A 148 7.67 3.03 -13.40
CA GLY A 148 6.23 2.78 -13.31
C GLY A 148 5.57 3.03 -11.95
N CYS A 149 6.26 2.81 -10.83
CA CYS A 149 5.63 2.93 -9.50
C CYS A 149 6.20 4.06 -8.63
N VAL A 150 7.35 4.65 -8.99
CA VAL A 150 7.97 5.70 -8.17
C VAL A 150 7.33 7.08 -8.43
N TYR A 151 6.04 7.15 -8.12
CA TYR A 151 5.24 8.36 -8.09
C TYR A 151 4.75 8.59 -6.65
N HIS A 152 4.58 9.85 -6.26
CA HIS A 152 4.19 10.20 -4.89
C HIS A 152 2.88 9.53 -4.46
N SER A 153 1.85 9.56 -5.32
CA SER A 153 0.54 8.94 -5.05
C SER A 153 0.61 7.42 -4.92
N VAL A 154 1.38 6.76 -5.78
CA VAL A 154 1.56 5.30 -5.75
C VAL A 154 2.33 4.89 -4.50
N ALA A 155 3.42 5.58 -4.18
CA ALA A 155 4.15 5.33 -2.93
C ALA A 155 3.27 5.54 -1.70
N LEU A 156 2.44 6.59 -1.68
CA LEU A 156 1.48 6.85 -0.61
C LEU A 156 0.48 5.70 -0.45
N HIS A 157 -0.08 5.21 -1.57
CA HIS A 157 -1.01 4.09 -1.63
C HIS A 157 -0.40 2.80 -1.04
N GLU A 158 0.78 2.40 -1.51
CA GLU A 158 1.43 1.19 -1.02
C GLU A 158 1.86 1.29 0.45
N LEU A 159 2.31 2.47 0.89
CA LEU A 159 2.61 2.71 2.30
C LEU A 159 1.34 2.60 3.17
N ILE A 160 0.19 3.05 2.67
CA ILE A 160 -1.11 2.91 3.36
C ILE A 160 -1.53 1.43 3.46
N HIS A 161 -1.29 0.62 2.43
CA HIS A 161 -1.42 -0.84 2.54
C HIS A 161 -0.51 -1.41 3.63
N ALA A 162 0.77 -1.03 3.67
CA ALA A 162 1.70 -1.44 4.73
C ALA A 162 1.24 -1.02 6.15
N LEU A 163 0.41 0.02 6.27
CA LEU A 163 -0.21 0.44 7.55
C LEU A 163 -1.46 -0.37 7.93
N GLY A 164 -2.01 -1.16 7.00
CA GLY A 164 -3.11 -2.09 7.23
C GLY A 164 -4.45 -1.66 6.64
N PHE A 165 -4.43 -0.77 5.64
CA PHE A 165 -5.62 -0.37 4.91
C PHE A 165 -5.81 -1.22 3.66
N VAL A 166 -7.07 -1.41 3.29
CA VAL A 166 -7.50 -2.03 2.04
C VAL A 166 -8.16 -0.97 1.18
N HIS A 167 -8.54 -1.33 -0.04
CA HIS A 167 -9.18 -0.37 -0.91
C HIS A 167 -10.55 0.08 -0.41
N GLU A 168 -10.84 1.36 -0.59
CA GLU A 168 -12.07 1.98 -0.08
C GLU A 168 -13.33 1.36 -0.69
N GLN A 169 -13.28 0.96 -1.97
CA GLN A 169 -14.40 0.29 -2.64
C GLN A 169 -14.67 -1.13 -2.11
N THR A 170 -13.91 -1.66 -1.16
CA THR A 170 -14.21 -2.97 -0.53
C THR A 170 -14.83 -2.84 0.85
N ARG A 171 -15.12 -1.61 1.29
CA ARG A 171 -15.87 -1.36 2.52
C ARG A 171 -17.22 -2.10 2.56
N PRO A 172 -17.64 -2.59 3.75
CA PRO A 172 -18.92 -3.28 3.90
C PRO A 172 -20.15 -2.44 3.51
N ASP A 173 -20.06 -1.12 3.66
CA ASP A 173 -21.13 -0.15 3.38
C ASP A 173 -21.02 0.47 1.98
N ARG A 174 -20.08 0.02 1.13
CA ARG A 174 -19.84 0.61 -0.21
C ARG A 174 -21.11 0.73 -1.06
N ASN A 175 -22.04 -0.21 -0.93
CA ASN A 175 -23.24 -0.28 -1.78
C ASN A 175 -24.21 0.89 -1.50
N GLN A 176 -23.96 1.67 -0.43
CA GLN A 176 -24.66 2.92 -0.14
C GLN A 176 -24.09 4.12 -0.92
N TYR A 177 -22.88 4.00 -1.48
CA TYR A 177 -22.12 5.10 -2.10
C TYR A 177 -21.78 4.84 -3.57
N VAL A 178 -21.52 3.59 -3.94
CA VAL A 178 -21.09 3.21 -5.30
C VAL A 178 -21.83 1.96 -5.77
N ARG A 179 -22.01 1.85 -7.10
CA ARG A 179 -22.53 0.66 -7.77
C ARG A 179 -21.45 0.06 -8.66
N ILE A 180 -21.11 -1.21 -8.41
CA ILE A 180 -20.19 -1.96 -9.25
C ILE A 180 -20.94 -2.47 -10.48
N GLN A 181 -20.53 -2.02 -11.66
CA GLN A 181 -21.02 -2.51 -12.95
C GLN A 181 -20.22 -3.75 -13.31
N THR A 182 -20.59 -4.91 -12.78
CA THR A 182 -19.82 -6.15 -12.91
C THR A 182 -19.62 -6.60 -14.36
N GLN A 183 -20.51 -6.20 -15.27
CA GLN A 183 -20.38 -6.45 -16.70
C GLN A 183 -19.20 -5.70 -17.37
N ASN A 184 -18.66 -4.69 -16.70
CA ASN A 184 -17.51 -3.91 -17.18
C ASN A 184 -16.18 -4.37 -16.53
N ILE A 185 -16.19 -5.43 -15.72
CA ILE A 185 -14.99 -5.97 -15.08
C ILE A 185 -14.29 -6.92 -16.04
N VAL A 186 -12.97 -6.80 -16.14
CA VAL A 186 -12.13 -7.70 -16.95
C VAL A 186 -12.27 -9.13 -16.44
N SER A 187 -12.56 -10.08 -17.33
CA SER A 187 -12.73 -11.47 -16.94
C SER A 187 -11.45 -12.05 -16.34
N GLY A 188 -11.57 -12.75 -15.20
CA GLY A 188 -10.43 -13.35 -14.50
C GLY A 188 -9.64 -12.39 -13.61
N SER A 189 -10.16 -11.19 -13.36
CA SER A 189 -9.69 -10.29 -12.28
C SER A 189 -10.31 -10.61 -10.92
#